data_AF-W4GBE1-F1
#
_entry.id   AF-W4GBE1-F1
#
_cell.length_a   1.000
_cell.length_b   1.000
_cell.length_c   1.000
_cell.angle_alpha   90.00
_cell.angle_beta   90.00
_cell.angle_gamma   90.00
#
_symmetry.space_group_name_H-M   'P 1'
#
loop_
_entity.id
_entity.type
_entity.pdbx_description
1 polymer ?
#
loop_
_entity_poly.entity_id
_entity_poly.type
_entity_poly.pdbx_seq_one_letter_code
_entity_poly.pdbx_strand_id
1 'polypeptide(L)'
;MWNGKIGMWPFVSEVPVQRTNKNGHRGTIATSPIIVTKPVYRVFLVNNDNARPHIQVDDLAVPTAATTGGWRIQLVAQPAMSPDFNVLNLGLFNSIQALQHRQVVTCIDDLVAAVHAAFDELDFCTLDKTFVTLQKVMEESLKVGGDITYKLPRLHKDRLAKQGLLTSQLAYDSDVYVPSKR
;
A
#
# COMPACT_ATOMS: atom_id res chain seq x y z
N MET A 1 -8.15 14.56 -14.86
CA MET A 1 -6.71 14.49 -15.16
C MET A 1 -5.98 14.30 -13.83
N TRP A 2 -5.54 13.08 -13.56
CA TRP A 2 -4.84 12.72 -12.31
C TRP A 2 -3.34 13.02 -12.46
N ASN A 3 -2.74 13.68 -11.47
CA ASN A 3 -1.37 14.21 -11.55
C ASN A 3 -0.34 13.44 -10.71
N GLY A 4 -0.65 12.20 -10.31
CA GLY A 4 0.31 11.33 -9.62
C GLY A 4 0.66 11.73 -8.18
N LYS A 5 -0.05 12.68 -7.56
CA LYS A 5 0.26 13.21 -6.21
C LYS A 5 -0.22 12.33 -5.05
N ILE A 6 -0.73 11.13 -5.32
CA ILE A 6 -1.01 10.12 -4.28
C ILE A 6 0.10 9.08 -4.43
N GLY A 7 1.12 9.24 -3.59
CA GLY A 7 2.51 8.95 -3.92
C GLY A 7 2.92 7.48 -3.92
N MET A 8 3.68 7.11 -4.95
CA MET A 8 4.62 6.01 -4.93
C MET A 8 5.99 6.62 -4.63
N TRP A 9 6.58 6.28 -3.48
CA TRP A 9 7.86 6.84 -3.06
C TRP A 9 9.01 6.13 -3.78
N PRO A 10 9.81 6.83 -4.61
CA PRO A 10 10.94 6.20 -5.28
C PRO A 10 12.05 5.88 -4.26
N PHE A 11 12.58 4.66 -4.31
CA PHE A 11 13.76 4.27 -3.52
C PHE A 11 15.01 4.85 -4.17
N VAL A 12 15.31 6.12 -3.88
CA VAL A 12 16.37 6.87 -4.56
C VAL A 12 17.24 7.66 -3.59
N SER A 13 18.53 7.79 -3.90
CA SER A 13 19.47 8.66 -3.20
C SER A 13 19.97 9.77 -4.13
N GLU A 14 20.30 10.90 -3.53
CA GLU A 14 20.94 12.01 -4.23
C GLU A 14 22.43 11.74 -4.38
N VAL A 15 22.89 11.58 -5.62
CA VAL A 15 24.30 11.33 -5.93
C VAL A 15 24.75 12.32 -7.00
N PRO A 16 25.92 12.96 -6.86
CA PRO A 16 26.44 13.83 -7.90
C PRO A 16 26.73 13.01 -9.17
N VAL A 17 26.29 13.52 -10.32
CA VAL A 17 26.53 12.93 -11.63
C VAL A 17 28.04 12.83 -11.86
N GLN A 18 28.54 11.60 -11.95
CA GLN A 18 29.98 11.30 -12.04
C GLN A 18 30.58 11.62 -13.41
N ARG A 19 29.76 11.62 -14.48
CA ARG A 19 30.19 11.93 -15.84
C ARG A 19 29.10 12.72 -16.55
N THR A 20 29.49 13.73 -17.32
CA THR A 20 28.54 14.50 -18.13
C THR A 20 27.85 13.56 -19.11
N ASN A 21 26.52 13.51 -19.06
CA ASN A 21 25.70 12.71 -19.97
C ASN A 21 24.39 13.43 -20.28
N LYS A 22 23.50 12.77 -21.04
CA LYS A 22 22.16 13.28 -21.35
C LYS A 22 21.26 13.58 -20.12
N ASN A 23 21.59 13.05 -18.95
CA ASN A 23 20.84 13.22 -17.70
C ASN A 23 21.38 14.37 -16.84
N GLY A 24 22.50 15.01 -17.21
CA GLY A 24 23.03 16.18 -16.48
C GLY A 24 24.54 16.40 -16.63
N HIS A 25 24.98 17.60 -16.27
CA HIS A 25 26.39 17.95 -16.21
C HIS A 25 27.06 17.29 -14.99
N ARG A 26 28.35 16.93 -15.12
CA ARG A 26 29.14 16.40 -14.01
C ARG A 26 29.01 17.32 -12.78
N GLY A 27 28.71 16.74 -11.61
CA GLY A 27 28.50 17.48 -10.37
C GLY A 27 27.05 17.92 -10.10
N THR A 28 26.14 17.80 -11.07
CA THR A 28 24.70 18.00 -10.84
C THR A 28 24.20 16.90 -9.90
N ILE A 29 23.41 17.23 -8.88
CA ILE A 29 22.77 16.22 -8.02
C ILE A 29 21.70 15.51 -8.84
N ALA A 30 21.86 14.19 -9.02
CA ALA A 30 20.89 13.35 -9.70
C ALA A 30 20.42 12.24 -8.78
N THR A 31 19.20 11.80 -9.05
CA THR A 31 18.50 10.80 -8.27
C THR A 31 18.90 9.42 -8.80
N SER A 32 19.59 8.64 -7.97
CA SER A 32 20.03 7.28 -8.31
C SER A 32 19.22 6.23 -7.54
N PRO A 33 18.80 5.13 -8.18
CA PRO A 33 18.07 4.06 -7.49
C PRO A 33 18.95 3.43 -6.40
N ILE A 34 18.38 3.21 -5.22
CA ILE A 34 19.03 2.53 -4.10
C ILE A 34 18.65 1.06 -4.14
N ILE A 35 19.56 0.17 -3.74
CA ILE A 35 19.24 -1.24 -3.51
C ILE A 35 18.27 -1.34 -2.33
N VAL A 36 17.06 -1.81 -2.60
CA VAL A 36 16.00 -1.99 -1.62
C VAL A 36 16.28 -3.28 -0.84
N THR A 37 16.96 -3.15 0.30
CA THR A 37 17.14 -4.24 1.26
C THR A 37 15.98 -4.28 2.25
N LYS A 38 15.72 -5.43 2.89
CA LYS A 38 14.65 -5.57 3.90
C LYS A 38 14.69 -4.50 5.01
N PRO A 39 15.86 -4.10 5.54
CA PRO A 39 15.96 -2.97 6.49
C PRO A 39 15.60 -1.62 5.86
N VAL A 40 16.12 -1.31 4.66
CA VAL A 40 15.82 -0.06 3.93
C VAL A 40 14.33 0.05 3.64
N TYR A 41 13.73 -1.04 3.17
CA TYR A 41 12.29 -1.15 2.91
C TYR A 41 11.47 -0.93 4.18
N ARG A 42 11.84 -1.56 5.31
CA ARG A 42 11.16 -1.36 6.60
C ARG A 42 11.22 0.10 7.06
N VAL A 43 12.37 0.74 6.99
CA VAL A 43 12.53 2.15 7.40
C VAL A 43 11.68 3.06 6.53
N PHE A 44 11.66 2.86 5.21
CA PHE A 44 10.84 3.65 4.29
C PHE A 44 9.34 3.44 4.51
N LEU A 45 8.89 2.20 4.73
CA LEU A 45 7.48 1.94 5.07
C LEU A 45 7.10 2.62 6.38
N VAL A 46 7.89 2.44 7.44
CA VAL A 46 7.60 2.99 8.77
C VAL A 46 7.60 4.52 8.79
N ASN A 47 8.53 5.16 8.07
CA ASN A 47 8.63 6.62 8.05
C ASN A 47 7.61 7.30 7.12
N ASN A 48 7.16 6.64 6.04
CA ASN A 48 6.29 7.26 5.04
C ASN A 48 4.80 6.92 5.19
N ASP A 49 4.44 5.89 5.94
CA ASP A 49 3.02 5.50 6.13
C ASP A 49 2.25 6.47 7.07
N ASN A 50 2.92 7.50 7.58
CA ASN A 50 2.29 8.65 8.23
C ASN A 50 2.78 9.99 7.67
N ALA A 51 3.21 9.99 6.39
CA ALA A 51 3.53 11.22 5.67
C ALA A 51 2.32 12.16 5.76
N ARG A 52 2.56 13.41 6.17
CA ARG A 52 1.48 14.40 6.31
C ARG A 52 0.64 14.40 5.04
N PRO A 53 -0.66 14.11 5.11
CA PRO A 53 -1.48 14.14 3.91
C PRO A 53 -1.34 15.53 3.31
N HIS A 54 -1.15 15.62 1.99
CA HIS A 54 -1.05 16.89 1.27
C HIS A 54 -2.34 17.73 1.38
N ILE A 55 -3.36 17.17 2.02
CA ILE A 55 -4.69 17.71 2.27
C ILE A 55 -5.00 17.48 3.74
N GLN A 56 -5.45 18.51 4.45
CA GLN A 56 -5.81 18.37 5.86
C GLN A 56 -7.11 17.56 6.01
N VAL A 57 -7.28 16.86 7.13
CA VAL A 57 -8.46 16.01 7.37
C VAL A 57 -9.77 16.81 7.39
N ASP A 58 -9.68 18.09 7.72
CA ASP A 58 -10.76 19.07 7.76
C ASP A 58 -10.92 19.89 6.46
N ASP A 59 -10.16 19.58 5.41
CA ASP A 59 -10.28 20.28 4.13
C ASP A 59 -11.64 20.00 3.48
N LEU A 60 -12.48 21.05 3.42
CA LEU A 60 -13.84 21.01 2.90
C LEU A 60 -13.93 20.59 1.41
N ALA A 61 -12.83 20.66 0.65
CA ALA A 61 -12.80 20.16 -0.72
C ALA A 61 -13.00 18.64 -0.77
N VAL A 62 -12.51 17.90 0.24
CA VAL A 62 -12.59 16.43 0.27
C VAL A 62 -14.01 15.96 0.52
N PRO A 63 -14.76 16.38 1.57
CA PRO A 63 -16.16 16.01 1.77
C PRO A 63 -17.05 16.40 0.57
N THR A 64 -16.78 17.54 -0.05
CA THR A 64 -17.56 18.02 -1.21
C THR A 64 -17.37 17.10 -2.41
N ALA A 65 -16.12 16.74 -2.74
CA ALA A 65 -15.84 15.78 -3.81
C ALA A 65 -16.31 14.36 -3.45
N ALA A 66 -16.12 13.96 -2.19
CA ALA A 66 -16.49 12.66 -1.63
C ALA A 66 -18.00 12.38 -1.63
N THR A 67 -18.82 13.43 -1.68
CA THR A 67 -20.29 13.35 -1.73
C THR A 67 -20.84 13.56 -3.13
N THR A 68 -20.00 13.96 -4.08
CA THR A 68 -20.37 14.07 -5.49
C THR A 68 -20.70 12.69 -6.03
N GLY A 69 -21.90 12.52 -6.61
CA GLY A 69 -22.36 11.23 -7.13
C GLY A 69 -23.00 10.31 -6.08
N GLY A 70 -23.34 10.81 -4.89
CA GLY A 70 -24.10 10.05 -3.87
C GLY A 70 -23.24 9.14 -2.99
N TRP A 71 -21.91 9.22 -3.10
CA TRP A 71 -20.99 8.50 -2.23
C TRP A 71 -20.92 9.13 -0.84
N ARG A 72 -20.52 8.35 0.17
CA ARG A 72 -20.26 8.82 1.53
C ARG A 72 -18.84 8.48 1.94
N ILE A 73 -17.87 9.09 1.27
CA ILE A 73 -16.45 8.86 1.54
C ILE A 73 -16.01 9.78 2.68
N GLN A 74 -15.32 9.21 3.66
CA GLN A 74 -14.74 9.95 4.78
C GLN A 74 -13.24 9.73 4.81
N LEU A 75 -12.48 10.81 4.97
CA LEU A 75 -11.04 10.71 5.18
C LEU A 75 -10.78 10.39 6.65
N VAL A 76 -10.04 9.31 6.89
CA VAL A 76 -9.67 8.86 8.24
C VAL A 76 -8.15 8.75 8.28
N ALA A 77 -7.52 9.27 9.33
CA ALA A 77 -6.09 9.11 9.54
C ALA A 77 -5.79 7.65 9.88
N GLN A 78 -4.75 7.08 9.26
CA GLN A 78 -4.24 5.78 9.67
C GLN A 78 -3.42 5.94 10.97
N PRO A 79 -3.43 4.94 11.87
CA PRO A 79 -2.59 4.97 13.06
C PRO A 79 -1.11 5.06 12.66
N ALA A 80 -0.31 5.79 13.45
CA ALA A 80 1.13 5.90 13.19
C ALA A 80 1.81 4.51 13.20
N MET A 81 2.81 4.31 12.34
CA MET A 81 3.63 3.08 12.26
C MET A 81 2.83 1.79 12.04
N SER A 82 1.76 1.85 11.26
CA SER A 82 0.81 0.74 11.09
C SER A 82 0.67 0.28 9.63
N PRO A 83 1.78 -0.13 8.95
CA PRO A 83 1.78 -0.49 7.53
C PRO A 83 0.86 -1.66 7.20
N ASP A 84 0.61 -2.54 8.16
CA ASP A 84 -0.27 -3.69 8.00
C ASP A 84 -1.75 -3.29 7.89
N PHE A 85 -2.11 -2.06 8.28
CA PHE A 85 -3.46 -1.50 8.15
C PHE A 85 -3.70 -0.77 6.82
N ASN A 86 -2.68 -0.71 5.96
CA ASN A 86 -2.78 -0.16 4.63
C ASN A 86 -2.95 -1.29 3.61
N VAL A 87 -4.17 -1.45 3.08
CA VAL A 87 -4.50 -2.51 2.11
C VAL A 87 -3.61 -2.48 0.87
N LEU A 88 -3.15 -1.30 0.46
CA LEU A 88 -2.29 -1.12 -0.70
C LEU A 88 -0.89 -1.71 -0.44
N ASN A 89 -0.33 -1.42 0.73
CA ASN A 89 0.95 -1.97 1.18
C ASN A 89 0.85 -3.47 1.49
N LEU A 90 -0.28 -3.91 2.06
CA LEU A 90 -0.48 -5.28 2.53
C LEU A 90 -0.49 -6.28 1.37
N GLY A 91 -1.10 -5.94 0.24
CA GLY A 91 -1.27 -6.89 -0.87
C GLY A 91 -1.12 -6.30 -2.26
N LEU A 92 -1.75 -5.17 -2.56
CA LEU A 92 -1.82 -4.67 -3.94
C LEU A 92 -0.42 -4.41 -4.52
N PHE A 93 0.41 -3.60 -3.84
CA PHE A 93 1.74 -3.26 -4.35
C PHE A 93 2.66 -4.47 -4.42
N ASN A 94 2.59 -5.37 -3.43
CA ASN A 94 3.36 -6.60 -3.44
C ASN A 94 2.98 -7.50 -4.63
N SER A 95 1.69 -7.58 -4.96
CA SER A 95 1.19 -8.36 -6.09
C SER A 95 1.60 -7.77 -7.44
N ILE A 96 1.43 -6.45 -7.62
CA ILE A 96 1.87 -5.75 -8.84
C ILE A 96 3.38 -5.88 -9.01
N GLN A 97 4.14 -5.68 -7.94
CA GLN A 97 5.59 -5.78 -7.99
C GLN A 97 6.06 -7.21 -8.34
N ALA A 98 5.39 -8.25 -7.81
CA ALA A 98 5.70 -9.64 -8.15
C ALA A 98 5.45 -9.97 -9.63
N LEU A 99 4.45 -9.33 -10.27
CA LEU A 99 4.19 -9.45 -11.71
C LEU A 99 5.20 -8.63 -12.52
N GLN A 100 5.46 -7.39 -12.12
CA GLN A 100 6.42 -6.49 -12.77
C GLN A 100 7.84 -7.07 -12.80
N HIS A 101 8.29 -7.75 -11.74
CA HIS A 101 9.61 -8.42 -11.70
C HIS A 101 9.80 -9.56 -12.71
N ARG A 102 8.72 -10.02 -13.35
CA ARG A 102 8.82 -11.02 -14.43
C ARG A 102 9.27 -10.40 -15.75
N GLN A 103 9.21 -9.07 -15.89
CA GLN A 103 9.57 -8.34 -17.09
C GLN A 103 10.97 -7.74 -16.97
N VAL A 104 11.72 -7.77 -18.07
CA VAL A 104 13.02 -7.11 -18.15
C VAL A 104 12.76 -5.62 -18.42
N VAL A 105 13.16 -4.78 -17.47
CA VAL A 105 12.97 -3.33 -17.52
C VAL A 105 14.34 -2.67 -17.66
N THR A 106 14.54 -1.88 -18.72
CA THR A 106 15.84 -1.22 -18.98
C THR A 106 15.78 0.30 -18.88
N CYS A 107 14.58 0.88 -18.92
CA CYS A 107 14.36 2.30 -18.75
C CYS A 107 13.06 2.60 -17.97
N ILE A 108 12.81 3.89 -17.72
CA ILE A 108 11.61 4.34 -16.99
C ILE A 108 10.34 4.04 -17.78
N ASP A 109 10.36 4.21 -19.09
CA ASP A 109 9.18 3.94 -19.93
C ASP A 109 8.82 2.44 -19.91
N ASP A 110 9.83 1.56 -19.97
CA ASP A 110 9.64 0.11 -19.79
C ASP A 110 9.04 -0.21 -18.41
N LEU A 111 9.48 0.50 -17.36
CA LEU A 111 8.98 0.28 -16.00
C LEU A 111 7.50 0.66 -15.89
N VAL A 112 7.14 1.82 -16.44
CA VAL A 112 5.76 2.31 -16.45
C VAL A 112 4.87 1.33 -17.23
N ALA A 113 5.31 0.90 -18.41
CA ALA A 113 4.60 -0.10 -19.20
C ALA A 113 4.44 -1.44 -18.45
N ALA A 114 5.49 -1.91 -17.78
CA ALA A 114 5.45 -3.15 -17.00
C ALA A 114 4.49 -3.07 -15.81
N VAL A 115 4.42 -1.93 -15.12
CA VAL A 115 3.47 -1.70 -14.02
C VAL A 115 2.02 -1.67 -14.54
N HIS A 116 1.77 -1.01 -15.67
CA HIS A 116 0.44 -1.02 -16.29
C HIS A 116 0.01 -2.44 -16.70
N ALA A 117 0.89 -3.18 -17.36
CA ALA A 117 0.63 -4.57 -17.73
C ALA A 117 0.38 -5.46 -16.49
N ALA A 118 1.16 -5.27 -15.43
CA ALA A 118 0.98 -5.99 -14.17
C ALA A 118 -0.36 -5.65 -13.49
N PHE A 119 -0.81 -4.39 -13.58
CA PHE A 119 -2.11 -3.98 -13.06
C PHE A 119 -3.26 -4.64 -13.84
N ASP A 120 -3.19 -4.68 -15.17
CA ASP A 120 -4.21 -5.30 -16.01
C ASP A 120 -4.21 -6.84 -15.89
N GLU A 121 -3.05 -7.45 -15.66
CA GLU A 121 -2.91 -8.91 -15.42
C GLU A 121 -3.40 -9.32 -14.02
N LEU A 122 -3.41 -8.39 -13.06
CA LEU A 122 -3.73 -8.70 -11.67
C LEU A 122 -5.17 -9.22 -11.53
N ASP A 123 -5.30 -10.49 -11.17
CA ASP A 123 -6.60 -11.08 -10.84
C ASP A 123 -7.22 -10.40 -9.62
N PHE A 124 -8.43 -9.84 -9.80
CA PHE A 124 -9.20 -9.18 -8.75
C PHE A 124 -9.44 -10.07 -7.53
N CYS A 125 -9.49 -11.40 -7.69
CA CYS A 125 -9.62 -12.32 -6.54
C CYS A 125 -8.40 -12.25 -5.61
N THR A 126 -7.26 -11.72 -6.07
CA THR A 126 -6.09 -11.43 -5.24
C THR A 126 -6.40 -10.33 -4.21
N LEU A 127 -7.17 -9.32 -4.62
CA LEU A 127 -7.59 -8.25 -3.72
C LEU A 127 -8.55 -8.74 -2.65
N ASP A 128 -9.49 -9.63 -2.98
CA ASP A 128 -10.38 -10.24 -1.99
C ASP A 128 -9.58 -10.93 -0.88
N LYS A 129 -8.53 -11.67 -1.26
CA LYS A 129 -7.62 -12.29 -0.29
C LYS A 129 -6.90 -11.23 0.56
N THR A 130 -6.52 -10.10 -0.01
CA THR A 130 -5.91 -8.99 0.72
C THR A 130 -6.89 -8.37 1.71
N PHE A 131 -8.15 -8.13 1.33
CA PHE A 131 -9.18 -7.60 2.23
C PHE A 131 -9.48 -8.54 3.40
N VAL A 132 -9.60 -9.85 3.14
CA VAL A 132 -9.75 -10.86 4.20
C VAL A 132 -8.53 -10.85 5.13
N THR A 133 -7.34 -10.62 4.59
CA THR A 133 -6.12 -10.50 5.40
C THR A 133 -6.17 -9.25 6.28
N LEU A 134 -6.58 -8.11 5.73
CA LEU A 134 -6.70 -6.86 6.46
C LEU A 134 -7.71 -6.97 7.61
N GLN A 135 -8.88 -7.56 7.37
CA GLN A 135 -9.86 -7.81 8.43
C GLN A 135 -9.28 -8.64 9.56
N LYS A 136 -8.47 -9.66 9.23
CA LYS A 136 -7.81 -10.49 10.24
C LYS A 136 -6.70 -9.74 10.96
N VAL A 137 -5.94 -8.88 10.29
CA VAL A 137 -4.97 -7.98 10.92
C VAL A 137 -5.67 -7.11 11.97
N MET A 138 -6.79 -6.49 11.63
CA MET A 138 -7.56 -5.69 12.58
C MET A 138 -8.01 -6.52 13.78
N GLU A 139 -8.60 -7.69 13.56
CA GLU A 139 -9.06 -8.58 14.63
C GLU A 139 -7.92 -9.02 15.57
N GLU A 140 -6.77 -9.45 15.02
CA GLU A 140 -5.64 -9.91 15.82
C GLU A 140 -4.95 -8.76 16.56
N SER A 141 -4.91 -7.55 15.97
CA SER A 141 -4.42 -6.36 16.66
C SER A 141 -5.29 -5.99 17.86
N LEU A 142 -6.62 -6.09 17.73
CA LEU A 142 -7.55 -5.79 18.83
C LEU A 142 -7.39 -6.76 19.99
N LYS A 143 -7.11 -8.05 19.71
CA LYS A 143 -6.83 -9.06 20.76
C LYS A 143 -5.62 -8.72 21.62
N VAL A 144 -4.67 -7.96 21.10
CA VAL A 144 -3.47 -7.50 21.82
C VAL A 144 -3.55 -6.03 22.22
N GLY A 145 -4.74 -5.43 22.24
CA GLY A 145 -4.95 -4.05 22.67
C GLY A 145 -4.45 -2.99 21.67
N GLY A 146 -4.39 -3.33 20.37
CA GLY A 146 -3.96 -2.43 19.30
C GLY A 146 -2.44 -2.40 19.07
N ASP A 147 -1.69 -3.31 19.70
CA ASP A 147 -0.25 -3.46 19.44
C ASP A 147 0.03 -4.06 18.04
N ILE A 148 1.24 -3.88 17.52
CA ILE A 148 1.70 -4.38 16.20
C ILE A 148 2.40 -5.76 16.28
N THR A 149 2.50 -6.34 17.47
CA THR A 149 3.22 -7.61 17.73
C THR A 149 2.34 -8.86 17.59
N TYR A 150 1.12 -8.72 17.06
CA TYR A 150 0.21 -9.83 16.81
C TYR A 150 0.78 -10.85 15.81
N LYS A 151 0.30 -12.09 15.91
CA LYS A 151 0.63 -13.15 14.96
C LYS A 151 -0.54 -13.38 14.02
N LEU A 152 -0.29 -13.23 12.73
CA LEU A 152 -1.32 -13.45 11.72
C LEU A 152 -1.46 -14.95 11.40
N PRO A 153 -2.61 -15.58 11.67
CA PRO A 153 -2.82 -17.00 11.36
C PRO A 153 -2.95 -17.25 9.86
N ARG A 154 -2.59 -18.47 9.42
CA ARG A 154 -2.79 -18.90 8.03
C ARG A 154 -4.27 -19.14 7.77
N LEU A 155 -4.88 -18.28 6.95
CA LEU A 155 -6.31 -18.34 6.62
C LEU A 155 -6.66 -19.32 5.48
N HIS A 156 -5.69 -20.04 4.90
CA HIS A 156 -5.90 -21.00 3.81
C HIS A 156 -6.74 -20.43 2.64
N LYS A 157 -6.53 -19.16 2.33
CA LYS A 157 -7.36 -18.34 1.41
C LYS A 157 -7.50 -18.96 0.03
N ASP A 158 -6.44 -19.55 -0.51
CA ASP A 158 -6.46 -20.21 -1.83
C ASP A 158 -7.36 -21.45 -1.84
N ARG A 159 -7.38 -22.22 -0.75
CA ARG A 159 -8.26 -23.38 -0.61
C ARG A 159 -9.72 -22.94 -0.57
N LEU A 160 -10.02 -21.89 0.21
CA LEU A 160 -11.37 -21.34 0.32
C LEU A 160 -11.86 -20.74 -1.00
N ALA A 161 -10.99 -20.02 -1.71
CA ALA A 161 -11.32 -19.44 -3.01
C ALA A 161 -11.63 -20.52 -4.05
N LYS A 162 -10.82 -21.58 -4.11
CA LYS A 162 -11.08 -22.73 -5.02
C LYS A 162 -12.41 -23.44 -4.75
N GLN A 163 -12.89 -23.40 -3.51
CA GLN A 163 -14.17 -23.99 -3.11
C GLN A 163 -15.36 -23.02 -3.27
N GLY A 164 -15.12 -21.77 -3.71
CA GLY A 164 -16.15 -20.74 -3.76
C GLY A 164 -16.64 -20.27 -2.38
N LEU A 165 -15.87 -20.56 -1.32
CA LEU A 165 -16.24 -20.30 0.08
C LEU A 165 -15.49 -19.10 0.68
N LEU A 166 -14.60 -18.46 -0.08
CA LEU A 166 -13.93 -17.26 0.39
C LEU A 166 -14.94 -16.10 0.39
N THR A 167 -15.41 -15.72 1.56
CA THR A 167 -16.25 -14.54 1.73
C THR A 167 -15.40 -13.28 1.80
N SER A 168 -15.91 -12.17 1.26
CA SER A 168 -15.28 -10.85 1.39
C SER A 168 -15.36 -10.27 2.81
N GLN A 169 -16.11 -10.93 3.71
CA GLN A 169 -16.29 -10.56 5.10
C GLN A 169 -16.08 -11.76 6.00
N LEU A 170 -15.17 -11.63 6.98
CA LEU A 170 -14.98 -12.59 8.05
C LEU A 170 -16.14 -12.53 9.05
N ALA A 171 -16.46 -13.68 9.64
CA ALA A 171 -17.42 -13.74 10.73
C ALA A 171 -16.92 -12.89 11.91
N TYR A 172 -17.85 -12.13 12.48
CA TYR A 172 -17.58 -11.24 13.62
C TYR A 172 -17.41 -12.04 14.90
N ASP A 173 -16.31 -11.79 15.62
CA ASP A 173 -16.08 -12.33 16.96
C ASP A 173 -16.54 -11.30 18.00
N SER A 174 -17.66 -11.59 18.67
CA SER A 174 -18.25 -10.69 19.66
C SER A 174 -17.39 -10.47 20.89
N ASP A 175 -16.47 -11.38 21.20
CA ASP A 175 -15.60 -11.28 22.37
C ASP A 175 -14.43 -10.31 22.11
N VAL A 176 -14.07 -10.10 20.84
CA VAL A 176 -13.01 -9.15 20.42
C VAL A 176 -13.56 -7.74 20.30
N TYR A 177 -14.76 -7.61 19.75
CA TYR A 177 -15.38 -6.31 19.48
C TYR A 177 -16.37 -5.95 20.59
N VAL A 178 -15.83 -5.57 21.74
CA VAL A 178 -16.64 -5.04 22.84
C VAL A 178 -16.97 -3.58 22.53
N PRO A 179 -18.26 -3.16 22.53
CA PRO A 179 -18.61 -1.76 22.31
C PRO A 179 -17.92 -0.88 23.34
N SER A 180 -17.21 0.15 22.87
CA SER A 180 -16.74 1.23 23.75
C SER A 180 -17.98 1.79 24.47
N LYS A 181 -17.97 1.71 25.82
CA LYS A 181 -18.91 2.48 26.63
C LYS A 181 -18.57 3.95 26.40
N ARG A 182 -19.46 4.66 25.72
CA ARG A 182 -19.40 6.13 25.58
C ARG A 182 -19.73 6.78 26.91
#